data_AF-A0A1Y4BM10-F1
#
_entry.id   AF-A0A1Y4BM10-F1
#
_cell.length_a   1.000
_cell.length_b   1.000
_cell.length_c   1.000
_cell.angle_alpha   90.00
_cell.angle_beta   90.00
_cell.angle_gamma   90.00
#
_symmetry.space_group_name_H-M   'P 1'
#
loop_
_entity.id
_entity.type
_entity.pdbx_description
1 polymer ?
#
loop_
_entity_poly.entity_id
_entity_poly.type
_entity_poly.pdbx_seq_one_letter_code
_entity_poly.pdbx_strand_id
1 'polypeptide(L)'
;MDKGYAAGITGIARLDEAIARIVGAAVADGLCEAALLRGSIARGDADEFSDIDLYLVVSPQNRDAVLGRREKYLAAYGDVVFVEDVDFGLPQKVAIFSDALHVDLYVAEPQQVGSLDPVVAVYDPAGHFGSVSPARPDVTDEELCRHFSSVLYCLVEASSAYGRRNNAWAAKIMSDAVGELSVLVRSLYDRRYAFLGLKKLNEVVPAEDYRLFEDVYACVGRGDFPEAARTVLSVLDAFLANADETLAPHLDTRFLAWAKLSLGTLLFAERRNVLVADVPITSPRTYEEFRASLEDGTVIGTAFVEADEEAPRIPWWPDHKIVPGTKTPAELRAWLEGHLDLEPEPLEGVSQARLWAMRHNIETGLGIDGSDLEFVAYRILPTERNAPYLEDVPQNCVGEPEPAIALMELGTGFVDLQCPRLFHEYVVARGVSHEDLTEKTVNLQDYLFHLRSLEDPGWK
;
A
#
# COMPACT_ATOMS: atom_id res chain seq x y z
N MET A 1 19.59 55.87 -2.13
CA MET A 1 20.60 54.93 -2.67
C MET A 1 19.88 53.62 -2.85
N ASP A 2 19.32 53.40 -4.05
CA ASP A 2 18.78 52.10 -4.45
C ASP A 2 19.94 51.10 -4.50
N LYS A 3 20.07 50.28 -3.46
CA LYS A 3 20.92 49.10 -3.52
C LYS A 3 20.14 48.06 -4.29
N GLY A 4 20.66 47.71 -5.47
CA GLY A 4 20.03 46.80 -6.42
C GLY A 4 19.64 45.47 -5.77
N TYR A 5 18.35 45.26 -5.60
CA TYR A 5 17.79 43.93 -5.53
C TYR A 5 17.62 43.47 -6.98
N ALA A 6 18.12 42.29 -7.31
CA ALA A 6 17.96 41.70 -8.63
C ALA A 6 16.47 41.44 -8.87
N ALA A 7 15.78 42.37 -9.54
CA ALA A 7 14.42 42.13 -9.99
C ALA A 7 14.46 41.11 -11.15
N GLY A 8 13.59 40.10 -11.10
CA GLY A 8 13.47 39.10 -12.17
C GLY A 8 14.49 37.96 -12.10
N ILE A 9 14.86 37.48 -10.89
CA ILE A 9 15.83 36.38 -10.74
C ILE A 9 15.31 35.09 -11.40
N THR A 10 14.03 34.79 -11.20
CA THR A 10 13.38 33.60 -11.77
C THR A 10 12.59 33.94 -13.04
N GLY A 11 12.14 35.19 -13.19
CA GLY A 11 11.17 35.58 -14.21
C GLY A 11 9.73 35.18 -13.86
N ILE A 12 9.51 34.60 -12.67
CA ILE A 12 8.23 34.15 -12.15
C ILE A 12 7.81 35.13 -11.06
N ALA A 13 6.83 35.98 -11.38
CA ALA A 13 6.48 37.16 -10.57
C ALA A 13 6.26 36.84 -9.08
N ARG A 14 5.58 35.74 -8.78
CA ARG A 14 5.28 35.31 -7.41
C ARG A 14 6.54 34.94 -6.62
N LEU A 15 7.43 34.14 -7.21
CA LEU A 15 8.68 33.73 -6.57
C LEU A 15 9.61 34.93 -6.37
N ASP A 16 9.72 35.78 -7.39
CA ASP A 16 10.54 36.99 -7.34
C ASP A 16 10.05 37.97 -6.25
N GLU A 17 8.73 38.13 -6.09
CA GLU A 17 8.17 38.93 -4.99
C GLU A 17 8.52 38.35 -3.62
N ALA A 18 8.33 37.04 -3.43
CA ALA A 18 8.62 36.37 -2.18
C ALA A 18 10.10 36.50 -1.78
N ILE A 19 11.00 36.21 -2.72
CA ILE A 19 12.45 36.36 -2.54
C ILE A 19 12.76 37.81 -2.15
N ALA A 20 12.28 38.79 -2.90
CA ALA A 20 12.57 40.19 -2.65
C ALA A 20 12.12 40.65 -1.25
N ARG A 21 10.91 40.25 -0.82
CA ARG A 21 10.35 40.65 0.48
C ARG A 21 11.05 39.97 1.66
N ILE A 22 11.30 38.66 1.57
CA ILE A 22 11.96 37.90 2.63
C ILE A 22 13.43 38.33 2.76
N VAL A 23 14.16 38.38 1.64
CA VAL A 23 15.57 38.81 1.64
C VAL A 23 15.68 40.27 2.06
N GLY A 24 14.79 41.15 1.58
CA GLY A 24 14.76 42.55 1.99
C GLY A 24 14.60 42.72 3.49
N ALA A 25 13.73 41.94 4.13
CA ALA A 25 13.55 41.95 5.57
C ALA A 25 14.79 41.44 6.33
N ALA A 26 15.42 40.36 5.85
CA ALA A 26 16.63 39.80 6.46
C ALA A 26 17.84 40.74 6.33
N VAL A 27 18.03 41.36 5.15
CA VAL A 27 19.11 42.31 4.87
C VAL A 27 18.94 43.59 5.68
N ALA A 28 17.71 44.10 5.81
CA ALA A 28 17.42 45.27 6.64
C ALA A 28 17.74 45.06 8.13
N ASP A 29 17.73 43.80 8.59
CA ASP A 29 18.09 43.43 9.96
C ASP A 29 19.61 43.51 10.22
N GLY A 30 20.44 43.58 9.17
CA GLY A 30 21.88 43.85 9.24
C GLY A 30 22.73 42.70 9.79
N LEU A 31 22.14 41.53 10.02
CA LEU A 31 22.82 40.36 10.57
C LEU A 31 23.32 39.37 9.50
N CYS A 32 22.84 39.53 8.27
CA CYS A 32 23.13 38.64 7.14
C CYS A 32 24.29 39.17 6.29
N GLU A 33 25.25 38.29 5.99
CA GLU A 33 26.42 38.58 5.14
C GLU A 33 26.10 38.37 3.66
N ALA A 34 25.33 37.34 3.32
CA ALA A 34 24.85 37.05 1.98
C ALA A 34 23.52 36.28 2.01
N ALA A 35 22.69 36.42 0.99
CA ALA A 35 21.52 35.59 0.76
C ALA A 35 21.66 34.88 -0.59
N LEU A 36 21.47 33.57 -0.58
CA LEU A 36 21.71 32.69 -1.72
C LEU A 36 20.48 31.82 -1.99
N LEU A 37 20.19 31.55 -3.25
CA LEU A 37 19.19 30.58 -3.69
C LEU A 37 19.87 29.28 -4.12
N ARG A 38 19.21 28.16 -3.85
CA ARG A 38 19.59 26.83 -4.35
C ARG A 38 18.41 26.20 -5.09
N GLY A 39 18.43 24.86 -5.20
CA GLY A 39 17.31 24.12 -5.75
C GLY A 39 17.08 24.39 -7.22
N SER A 40 15.81 24.38 -7.60
CA SER A 40 15.40 24.55 -8.99
C SER A 40 15.73 25.92 -9.55
N ILE A 41 15.62 26.95 -8.70
CA ILE A 41 15.95 28.32 -9.08
C ILE A 41 17.42 28.44 -9.47
N ALA A 42 18.32 27.89 -8.65
CA ALA A 42 19.75 27.98 -8.95
C ALA A 42 20.18 27.10 -10.14
N ARG A 43 19.45 26.01 -10.43
CA ARG A 43 19.66 25.19 -11.63
C ARG A 43 19.08 25.81 -12.90
N GLY A 44 18.20 26.80 -12.78
CA GLY A 44 17.50 27.42 -13.90
C GLY A 44 16.35 26.56 -14.44
N ASP A 45 15.84 25.61 -13.65
CA ASP A 45 14.71 24.73 -14.00
C ASP A 45 13.44 25.03 -13.18
N ALA A 46 13.36 26.19 -12.52
CA ALA A 46 12.20 26.63 -11.76
C ALA A 46 10.98 26.96 -12.64
N ASP A 47 9.79 26.72 -12.08
CA ASP A 47 8.47 26.99 -12.65
C ASP A 47 7.52 27.53 -11.58
N GLU A 48 6.26 27.79 -11.94
CA GLU A 48 5.25 28.35 -11.04
C GLU A 48 4.88 27.46 -9.83
N PHE A 49 5.30 26.19 -9.85
CA PHE A 49 5.06 25.21 -8.79
C PHE A 49 6.31 24.97 -7.92
N SER A 50 7.42 25.63 -8.23
CA SER A 50 8.67 25.48 -7.50
C SER A 50 8.62 26.13 -6.12
N ASP A 51 9.29 25.48 -5.18
CA ASP A 51 9.62 26.03 -3.87
C ASP A 51 10.83 26.96 -3.92
N ILE A 52 11.09 27.65 -2.80
CA ILE A 52 12.24 28.54 -2.65
C ILE A 52 13.19 27.98 -1.58
N ASP A 53 14.32 27.46 -2.03
CA ASP A 53 15.48 27.11 -1.18
C ASP A 53 16.33 28.36 -0.90
N LEU A 54 16.05 29.08 0.19
CA LEU A 54 16.73 30.34 0.52
C LEU A 54 17.70 30.17 1.70
N TYR A 55 18.96 30.52 1.47
CA TYR A 55 20.03 30.46 2.46
C TYR A 55 20.41 31.86 2.93
N LEU A 56 20.27 32.11 4.23
CA LEU A 56 20.87 33.27 4.89
C LEU A 56 22.25 32.89 5.41
N VAL A 57 23.28 33.43 4.77
CA VAL A 57 24.66 33.28 5.19
C VAL A 57 24.96 34.30 6.28
N VAL A 58 25.45 33.82 7.43
CA VAL A 58 25.69 34.64 8.62
C VAL A 58 27.02 34.29 9.28
N SER A 59 27.58 35.26 10.01
CA SER A 59 28.71 35.00 10.89
C SER A 59 28.29 34.13 12.08
N PRO A 60 29.22 33.37 12.69
CA PRO A 60 28.93 32.58 13.88
C PRO A 60 28.32 33.40 15.03
N GLN A 61 28.71 34.67 15.18
CA GLN A 61 28.21 35.55 16.25
C GLN A 61 26.76 35.99 16.03
N ASN A 62 26.29 36.00 14.78
CA ASN A 62 24.93 36.44 14.42
C ASN A 62 23.95 35.27 14.30
N ARG A 63 24.44 34.02 14.28
CA ARG A 63 23.68 32.81 13.98
C ARG A 63 22.40 32.67 14.81
N ASP A 64 22.52 32.67 16.13
CA ASP A 64 21.37 32.45 17.04
C ASP A 64 20.33 33.56 16.91
N ALA A 65 20.78 34.80 16.71
CA ALA A 65 19.89 35.93 16.51
C ALA A 65 19.09 35.82 15.20
N VAL A 66 19.71 35.35 14.12
CA VAL A 66 19.03 35.11 12.84
C VAL A 66 18.09 33.92 12.95
N LEU A 67 18.50 32.82 13.59
CA LEU A 67 17.65 31.64 13.82
C LEU A 67 16.34 32.01 14.54
N GLY A 68 16.41 32.88 15.56
CA GLY A 68 15.24 33.36 16.30
C GLY A 68 14.39 34.40 15.56
N ARG A 69 14.85 34.95 14.43
CA ARG A 69 14.13 35.98 13.64
C ARG A 69 13.57 35.48 12.31
N ARG A 70 13.81 34.21 11.94
CA ARG A 70 13.35 33.62 10.67
C ARG A 70 11.85 33.83 10.40
N GLU A 71 11.00 33.65 11.40
CA GLU A 71 9.55 33.86 11.27
C GLU A 71 9.20 35.31 10.92
N LYS A 72 9.92 36.29 11.49
CA LYS A 72 9.76 37.71 11.14
C LYS A 72 10.13 37.95 9.67
N TYR A 73 11.17 37.30 9.16
CA TYR A 73 11.57 37.46 7.75
C TYR A 73 10.56 36.81 6.81
N LEU A 74 10.08 35.61 7.14
CA LEU A 74 9.05 34.90 6.37
C LEU A 74 7.73 35.69 6.33
N ALA A 75 7.29 36.23 7.47
CA ALA A 75 6.10 37.08 7.57
C ALA A 75 6.18 38.38 6.74
N ALA A 76 7.37 38.74 6.25
CA ALA A 76 7.50 39.89 5.36
C ALA A 76 6.88 39.64 3.98
N TYR A 77 6.74 38.38 3.53
CA TYR A 77 6.08 38.03 2.27
C TYR A 77 4.55 37.97 2.40
N GLY A 78 4.04 37.21 3.36
CA GLY A 78 2.59 37.02 3.51
C GLY A 78 2.23 36.19 4.74
N ASP A 79 0.97 35.78 4.79
CA ASP A 79 0.43 35.00 5.89
C ASP A 79 0.95 33.55 5.82
N VAL A 80 1.68 33.14 6.86
CA VAL A 80 2.21 31.79 7.01
C VAL A 80 1.12 30.90 7.63
N VAL A 81 0.74 29.83 6.94
CA VAL A 81 -0.27 28.84 7.39
C VAL A 81 0.39 27.68 8.13
N PHE A 82 1.62 27.33 7.74
CA PHE A 82 2.40 26.28 8.39
C PHE A 82 3.85 26.73 8.55
N VAL A 83 4.44 26.45 9.71
CA VAL A 83 5.85 26.73 10.00
C VAL A 83 6.43 25.68 10.93
N GLU A 84 7.58 25.11 10.58
CA GLU A 84 8.28 24.12 11.41
C GLU A 84 9.80 24.31 11.33
N ASP A 85 10.48 24.04 12.44
CA ASP A 85 11.94 23.94 12.47
C ASP A 85 12.36 22.52 12.10
N VAL A 86 13.17 22.41 11.05
CA VAL A 86 13.68 21.13 10.54
C VAL A 86 15.20 21.22 10.41
N ASP A 87 15.90 20.10 10.57
CA ASP A 87 17.35 20.02 10.38
C ASP A 87 17.70 18.82 9.49
N PHE A 88 18.09 19.10 8.25
CA PHE A 88 18.62 18.12 7.29
C PHE A 88 20.11 18.38 7.02
N GLY A 89 20.88 18.63 8.08
CA GLY A 89 22.31 18.96 8.04
C GLY A 89 22.58 20.45 8.17
N LEU A 90 21.56 21.30 8.00
CA LEU A 90 21.55 22.70 8.36
C LEU A 90 20.19 23.06 8.97
N PRO A 91 20.15 23.97 9.95
CA PRO A 91 18.90 24.44 10.52
C PRO A 91 18.14 25.24 9.48
N GLN A 92 16.91 24.80 9.23
CA GLN A 92 15.98 25.47 8.34
C GLN A 92 14.63 25.67 9.00
N LYS A 93 13.90 26.66 8.50
CA LYS A 93 12.50 26.85 8.84
C LYS A 93 11.70 26.65 7.57
N VAL A 94 10.89 25.59 7.57
CA VAL A 94 9.99 25.22 6.47
C VAL A 94 8.72 26.03 6.65
N ALA A 95 8.30 26.76 5.62
CA ALA A 95 7.11 27.60 5.67
C ALA A 95 6.19 27.38 4.46
N ILE A 96 4.88 27.26 4.73
CA ILE A 96 3.84 27.26 3.70
C ILE A 96 2.94 28.47 3.90
N PHE A 97 2.79 29.28 2.87
CA PHE A 97 1.98 30.49 2.87
C PHE A 97 0.51 30.22 2.46
N SER A 98 -0.37 31.19 2.72
CA SER A 98 -1.80 31.10 2.41
C SER A 98 -2.13 30.97 0.91
N ASP A 99 -1.19 31.32 0.04
CA ASP A 99 -1.27 31.09 -1.40
C ASP A 99 -0.65 29.74 -1.83
N ALA A 100 -0.25 28.90 -0.85
CA ALA A 100 0.46 27.62 -1.00
C ALA A 100 1.93 27.71 -1.43
N LEU A 101 2.59 28.87 -1.28
CA LEU A 101 4.03 28.97 -1.59
C LEU A 101 4.81 28.22 -0.52
N HIS A 102 5.76 27.40 -0.95
CA HIS A 102 6.68 26.68 -0.07
C HIS A 102 8.05 27.38 -0.05
N VAL A 103 8.56 27.68 1.15
CA VAL A 103 9.88 28.30 1.35
C VAL A 103 10.65 27.55 2.43
N ASP A 104 11.85 27.10 2.07
CA ASP A 104 12.83 26.54 2.99
C ASP A 104 13.88 27.59 3.31
N LEU A 105 13.81 28.16 4.52
CA LEU A 105 14.72 29.22 4.98
C LEU A 105 15.84 28.66 5.85
N TYR A 106 16.99 28.43 5.22
CA TYR A 106 18.22 27.95 5.85
C TYR A 106 19.03 29.07 6.50
N VAL A 107 19.74 28.74 7.59
CA VAL A 107 20.79 29.58 8.16
C VAL A 107 22.11 28.82 8.13
N ALA A 108 23.08 29.38 7.42
CA ALA A 108 24.37 28.75 7.17
C ALA A 108 25.51 29.72 7.48
N GLU A 109 26.64 29.18 7.93
CA GLU A 109 27.92 29.88 7.86
C GLU A 109 28.52 29.73 6.45
N PRO A 110 29.44 30.62 6.03
CA PRO A 110 29.99 30.59 4.67
C PRO A 110 30.54 29.21 4.24
N GLN A 111 31.17 28.48 5.15
CA GLN A 111 31.75 27.16 4.88
C GLN A 111 30.69 26.05 4.79
N GLN A 112 29.47 26.29 5.28
CA GLN A 112 28.38 25.31 5.32
C GLN A 112 27.49 25.33 4.09
N VAL A 113 27.54 26.38 3.25
CA VAL A 113 26.72 26.50 2.04
C VAL A 113 26.95 25.30 1.10
N GLY A 114 28.13 24.68 1.12
CA GLY A 114 28.47 23.51 0.31
C GLY A 114 28.55 23.82 -1.19
N SER A 115 29.26 22.99 -1.94
CA SER A 115 29.55 23.24 -3.36
C SER A 115 28.91 22.25 -4.33
N LEU A 116 28.09 21.31 -3.85
CA LEU A 116 27.56 20.24 -4.70
C LEU A 116 26.59 20.78 -5.75
N ASP A 117 25.60 21.59 -5.35
CA ASP A 117 24.63 22.18 -6.27
C ASP A 117 24.93 23.66 -6.59
N PRO A 118 24.47 24.16 -7.75
CA PRO A 118 24.57 25.57 -8.10
C PRO A 118 24.00 26.47 -7.01
N VAL A 119 24.54 27.69 -6.95
CA VAL A 119 24.07 28.75 -6.06
C VAL A 119 23.87 30.02 -6.88
N VAL A 120 22.80 30.75 -6.58
CA VAL A 120 22.55 32.08 -7.15
C VAL A 120 22.52 33.09 -6.01
N ALA A 121 23.46 34.03 -6.01
CA ALA A 121 23.50 35.09 -5.00
C ALA A 121 22.44 36.15 -5.31
N VAL A 122 21.54 36.39 -4.36
CA VAL A 122 20.53 37.47 -4.43
C VAL A 122 20.95 38.68 -3.60
N TYR A 123 21.82 38.47 -2.63
CA TYR A 123 22.53 39.51 -1.88
C TYR A 123 23.92 38.98 -1.53
N ASP A 124 24.98 39.64 -1.99
CA ASP A 124 26.37 39.27 -1.66
C ASP A 124 27.27 40.50 -1.85
N PRO A 125 27.28 41.45 -0.91
CA PRO A 125 28.04 42.69 -1.03
C PRO A 125 29.56 42.46 -1.05
N ALA A 126 30.04 41.32 -0.56
CA ALA A 126 31.46 40.96 -0.55
C ALA A 126 31.90 40.20 -1.81
N GLY A 127 30.94 39.67 -2.60
CA GLY A 127 31.21 38.95 -3.83
C GLY A 127 31.85 37.57 -3.63
N HIS A 128 31.64 36.94 -2.47
CA HIS A 128 32.24 35.65 -2.13
C HIS A 128 31.61 34.46 -2.88
N PHE A 129 30.37 34.60 -3.36
CA PHE A 129 29.57 33.50 -3.91
C PHE A 129 29.30 33.63 -5.43
N GLY A 130 29.72 34.73 -6.06
CA GLY A 130 29.44 35.02 -7.47
C GLY A 130 30.15 34.13 -8.51
N SER A 131 31.08 33.26 -8.10
CA SER A 131 31.89 32.43 -9.02
C SER A 131 32.03 30.96 -8.61
N VAL A 132 31.14 30.45 -7.75
CA VAL A 132 31.21 29.06 -7.29
C VAL A 132 30.62 28.14 -8.37
N SER A 133 31.49 27.43 -9.09
CA SER A 133 31.05 26.35 -9.99
C SER A 133 30.60 25.14 -9.15
N PRO A 134 29.47 24.51 -9.48
CA PRO A 134 29.02 23.33 -8.75
C PRO A 134 30.00 22.18 -8.96
N ALA A 135 30.42 21.57 -7.87
CA ALA A 135 31.41 20.50 -7.80
C ALA A 135 30.79 19.10 -7.89
N ARG A 136 29.46 18.97 -7.99
CA ARG A 136 28.84 17.64 -8.08
C ARG A 136 29.29 16.94 -9.37
N PRO A 137 29.99 15.81 -9.26
CA PRO A 137 30.30 14.99 -10.42
C PRO A 137 29.03 14.33 -10.94
N ASP A 138 29.08 13.86 -12.18
CA ASP A 138 28.03 13.02 -12.72
C ASP A 138 27.85 11.75 -11.86
N VAL A 139 26.64 11.18 -11.87
CA VAL A 139 26.40 9.90 -11.19
C VAL A 139 27.37 8.85 -11.73
N THR A 140 28.12 8.23 -10.84
CA THR A 140 29.20 7.29 -11.16
C THR A 140 28.65 5.93 -11.60
N ASP A 141 29.45 5.15 -12.33
CA ASP A 141 29.05 3.78 -12.70
C ASP A 141 28.83 2.90 -11.47
N GLU A 142 29.61 3.12 -10.40
CA GLU A 142 29.42 2.43 -9.12
C GLU A 142 28.04 2.73 -8.51
N GLU A 143 27.61 4.00 -8.54
CA GLU A 143 26.25 4.39 -8.15
C GLU A 143 25.19 3.71 -9.00
N LEU A 144 25.33 3.71 -10.33
CA LEU A 144 24.39 3.06 -11.22
C LEU A 144 24.32 1.54 -10.99
N CYS A 145 25.45 0.88 -10.73
CA CYS A 145 25.47 -0.54 -10.37
C CYS A 145 24.72 -0.82 -9.06
N ARG A 146 24.83 0.08 -8.08
CA ARG A 146 24.06 -0.01 -6.83
C ARG A 146 22.57 0.16 -7.08
N HIS A 147 22.15 1.18 -7.82
CA HIS A 147 20.76 1.39 -8.20
C HIS A 147 20.18 0.17 -8.94
N PHE A 148 20.89 -0.37 -9.92
CA PHE A 148 20.49 -1.57 -10.66
C PHE A 148 20.27 -2.79 -9.75
N SER A 149 21.20 -3.02 -8.82
CA SER A 149 21.08 -4.12 -7.85
C SER A 149 19.95 -3.88 -6.85
N SER A 150 19.75 -2.63 -6.41
CA SER A 150 18.65 -2.25 -5.51
C SER A 150 17.29 -2.50 -6.14
N VAL A 151 17.09 -2.19 -7.42
CA VAL A 151 15.82 -2.48 -8.12
C VAL A 151 15.49 -3.98 -8.02
N LEU A 152 16.45 -4.84 -8.37
CA LEU A 152 16.27 -6.30 -8.34
C LEU A 152 16.03 -6.82 -6.91
N TYR A 153 16.75 -6.29 -5.93
CA TYR A 153 16.55 -6.61 -4.52
C TYR A 153 15.15 -6.22 -4.04
N CYS A 154 14.68 -5.01 -4.38
CA CYS A 154 13.33 -4.56 -4.07
C CYS A 154 12.26 -5.48 -4.67
N LEU A 155 12.45 -6.02 -5.88
CA LEU A 155 11.51 -7.00 -6.46
C LEU A 155 11.40 -8.29 -5.60
N VAL A 156 12.52 -8.75 -5.02
CA VAL A 156 12.53 -9.93 -4.13
C VAL A 156 11.78 -9.64 -2.81
N GLU A 157 12.05 -8.49 -2.21
CA GLU A 157 11.39 -8.05 -0.97
C GLU A 157 9.89 -7.81 -1.19
N ALA A 158 9.53 -7.13 -2.28
CA ALA A 158 8.14 -6.91 -2.67
C ALA A 158 7.41 -8.22 -2.95
N SER A 159 8.06 -9.19 -3.60
CA SER A 159 7.51 -10.53 -3.80
C SER A 159 7.24 -11.24 -2.46
N SER A 160 8.15 -11.12 -1.50
CA SER A 160 7.97 -11.69 -0.16
C SER A 160 6.79 -11.04 0.58
N ALA A 161 6.67 -9.71 0.50
CA ALA A 161 5.54 -8.96 1.05
C ALA A 161 4.22 -9.36 0.37
N TYR A 162 4.24 -9.50 -0.95
CA TYR A 162 3.12 -9.97 -1.76
C TYR A 162 2.69 -11.38 -1.36
N GLY A 163 3.64 -12.32 -1.18
CA GLY A 163 3.35 -13.67 -0.73
C GLY A 163 2.74 -13.72 0.68
N ARG A 164 3.13 -12.79 1.55
CA ARG A 164 2.55 -12.60 2.90
C ARG A 164 1.22 -11.82 2.90
N ARG A 165 0.68 -11.47 1.73
CA ARG A 165 -0.55 -10.68 1.58
C ARG A 165 -0.46 -9.27 2.19
N ASN A 166 0.75 -8.75 2.38
CA ASN A 166 0.97 -7.38 2.82
C ASN A 166 1.07 -6.47 1.58
N ASN A 167 -0.06 -6.27 0.91
CA ASN A 167 -0.11 -5.54 -0.37
C ASN A 167 0.32 -4.08 -0.24
N ALA A 168 -0.02 -3.39 0.86
CA ALA A 168 0.41 -2.02 1.10
C ALA A 168 1.94 -1.93 1.21
N TRP A 169 2.56 -2.87 1.91
CA TRP A 169 4.02 -2.94 2.00
C TRP A 169 4.67 -3.33 0.67
N ALA A 170 4.07 -4.28 -0.07
CA ALA A 170 4.53 -4.64 -1.40
C ALA A 170 4.48 -3.42 -2.35
N ALA A 171 3.40 -2.64 -2.32
CA ALA A 171 3.26 -1.42 -3.12
C ALA A 171 4.30 -0.37 -2.76
N LYS A 172 4.59 -0.17 -1.46
CA LYS A 172 5.66 0.72 -1.01
C LYS A 172 7.02 0.28 -1.56
N ILE A 173 7.39 -0.99 -1.40
CA ILE A 173 8.68 -1.49 -1.89
C ILE A 173 8.76 -1.42 -3.42
N MET A 174 7.67 -1.68 -4.13
CA MET A 174 7.61 -1.50 -5.58
C MET A 174 7.81 -0.04 -5.97
N SER A 175 7.23 0.91 -5.24
CA SER A 175 7.48 2.34 -5.47
C SER A 175 8.95 2.71 -5.24
N ASP A 176 9.59 2.15 -4.21
CA ASP A 176 11.03 2.33 -4.00
C ASP A 176 11.84 1.79 -5.20
N ALA A 177 11.49 0.59 -5.70
CA ALA A 177 12.13 -0.01 -6.88
C ALA A 177 12.01 0.90 -8.12
N VAL A 178 10.85 1.53 -8.33
CA VAL A 178 10.63 2.47 -9.43
C VAL A 178 11.43 3.76 -9.24
N GLY A 179 11.58 4.24 -8.00
CA GLY A 179 12.47 5.34 -7.66
C GLY A 179 13.92 5.05 -8.06
N GLU A 180 14.44 3.88 -7.69
CA GLU A 180 15.80 3.45 -8.08
C GLU A 180 15.94 3.29 -9.61
N LEU A 181 14.93 2.71 -10.26
CA LEU A 181 14.88 2.54 -11.72
C LEU A 181 14.91 3.89 -12.45
N SER A 182 14.26 4.91 -11.90
CA SER A 182 14.21 6.24 -12.51
C SER A 182 15.59 6.91 -12.58
N VAL A 183 16.47 6.65 -11.61
CA VAL A 183 17.85 7.14 -11.63
C VAL A 183 18.62 6.51 -12.78
N LEU A 184 18.44 5.19 -12.99
CA LEU A 184 19.06 4.47 -14.10
C LEU A 184 18.62 5.03 -15.45
N VAL A 185 17.31 5.10 -15.69
CA VAL A 185 16.78 5.59 -16.97
C VAL A 185 17.19 7.04 -17.20
N ARG A 186 17.09 7.92 -16.18
CA ARG A 186 17.53 9.31 -16.30
C ARG A 186 19.00 9.42 -16.67
N SER A 187 19.86 8.53 -16.16
CA SER A 187 21.30 8.57 -16.44
C SER A 187 21.67 8.40 -17.92
N LEU A 188 20.78 7.83 -18.74
CA LEU A 188 20.95 7.73 -20.18
C LEU A 188 20.80 9.08 -20.91
N TYR A 189 20.13 10.05 -20.28
CA TYR A 189 19.77 11.35 -20.88
C TYR A 189 20.41 12.54 -20.16
N ASP A 190 20.48 12.49 -18.83
CA ASP A 190 20.98 13.54 -17.95
C ASP A 190 21.71 12.93 -16.75
N ARG A 191 22.92 12.42 -17.03
CA ARG A 191 23.75 11.73 -16.05
C ARG A 191 24.17 12.60 -14.87
N ARG A 192 24.30 13.91 -15.08
CA ARG A 192 24.66 14.88 -14.05
C ARG A 192 23.59 14.99 -12.97
N TYR A 193 22.31 15.02 -13.36
CA TYR A 193 21.20 15.13 -12.42
C TYR A 193 20.38 13.83 -12.27
N ALA A 194 20.92 12.69 -12.71
CA ALA A 194 20.27 11.39 -12.57
C ALA A 194 19.83 11.06 -11.13
N PHE A 195 20.57 11.54 -10.14
CA PHE A 195 20.23 11.39 -8.70
C PHE A 195 18.86 11.98 -8.31
N LEU A 196 18.28 12.86 -9.12
CA LEU A 196 16.93 13.41 -8.90
C LEU A 196 15.82 12.39 -9.21
N GLY A 197 16.15 11.27 -9.86
CA GLY A 197 15.21 10.21 -10.19
C GLY A 197 13.99 10.74 -10.96
N LEU A 198 12.79 10.46 -10.43
CA LEU A 198 11.50 10.84 -11.01
C LEU A 198 11.26 12.36 -11.11
N LYS A 199 11.98 13.19 -10.34
CA LYS A 199 11.74 14.65 -10.33
C LYS A 199 12.00 15.25 -11.72
N LYS A 200 10.94 15.73 -12.37
CA LYS A 200 10.94 16.25 -13.75
C LYS A 200 11.39 15.25 -14.82
N LEU A 201 11.28 13.94 -14.56
CA LEU A 201 11.72 12.93 -15.51
C LEU A 201 11.01 13.06 -16.87
N ASN A 202 9.72 13.40 -16.85
CA ASN A 202 8.87 13.66 -18.03
C ASN A 202 9.37 14.79 -18.96
N GLU A 203 10.26 15.66 -18.48
CA GLU A 203 10.85 16.75 -19.26
C GLU A 203 12.21 16.36 -19.86
N VAL A 204 12.82 15.30 -19.34
CA VAL A 204 14.20 14.89 -19.64
C VAL A 204 14.26 13.67 -20.55
N VAL A 205 13.30 12.74 -20.41
CA VAL A 205 13.27 11.49 -21.18
C VAL A 205 12.16 11.52 -22.25
N PRO A 206 12.26 10.71 -23.31
CA PRO A 206 11.19 10.56 -24.30
C PRO A 206 9.85 10.18 -23.68
N ALA A 207 8.75 10.65 -24.27
CA ALA A 207 7.41 10.39 -23.74
C ALA A 207 7.02 8.90 -23.73
N GLU A 208 7.58 8.07 -24.63
CA GLU A 208 7.46 6.61 -24.51
C GLU A 208 8.12 6.04 -23.25
N ASP A 209 9.32 6.49 -22.92
CA ASP A 209 10.06 5.99 -21.76
C ASP A 209 9.40 6.44 -20.46
N TYR A 210 8.89 7.67 -20.40
CA TYR A 210 8.16 8.15 -19.22
C TYR A 210 6.86 7.36 -18.98
N ARG A 211 6.13 7.01 -20.05
CA ARG A 211 4.88 6.22 -19.93
C ARG A 211 5.11 4.85 -19.28
N LEU A 212 6.29 4.25 -19.43
CA LEU A 212 6.61 3.00 -18.74
C LEU A 212 6.55 3.16 -17.22
N PHE A 213 6.94 4.31 -16.68
CA PHE A 213 6.83 4.60 -15.24
C PHE A 213 5.37 4.77 -14.82
N GLU A 214 4.57 5.49 -15.62
CA GLU A 214 3.13 5.64 -15.37
C GLU A 214 2.41 4.28 -15.37
N ASP A 215 2.74 3.41 -16.33
CA ASP A 215 2.18 2.07 -16.45
C ASP A 215 2.54 1.19 -15.25
N VAL A 216 3.80 1.25 -14.78
CA VAL A 216 4.20 0.54 -13.55
C VAL A 216 3.41 1.03 -12.35
N TYR A 217 3.30 2.35 -12.14
CA TYR A 217 2.54 2.90 -11.01
C TYR A 217 1.04 2.57 -11.12
N ALA A 218 0.48 2.55 -12.32
CA ALA A 218 -0.90 2.13 -12.53
C ALA A 218 -1.11 0.65 -12.14
N CYS A 219 -0.17 -0.23 -12.47
CA CYS A 219 -0.21 -1.64 -12.07
C CYS A 219 -0.07 -1.79 -10.55
N VAL A 220 0.90 -1.09 -9.93
CA VAL A 220 1.08 -1.06 -8.47
C VAL A 220 -0.18 -0.58 -7.76
N GLY A 221 -0.80 0.49 -8.26
CA GLY A 221 -2.04 1.05 -7.69
C GLY A 221 -3.24 0.11 -7.76
N ARG A 222 -3.30 -0.75 -8.78
CA ARG A 222 -4.33 -1.82 -8.89
C ARG A 222 -3.95 -3.11 -8.14
N GLY A 223 -2.78 -3.18 -7.52
CA GLY A 223 -2.28 -4.38 -6.86
C GLY A 223 -1.80 -5.48 -7.82
N ASP A 224 -1.61 -5.16 -9.11
CA ASP A 224 -1.06 -6.06 -10.12
C ASP A 224 0.49 -6.02 -10.08
N PHE A 225 1.02 -6.52 -8.98
CA PHE A 225 2.47 -6.57 -8.75
C PHE A 225 3.22 -7.46 -9.74
N PRO A 226 2.69 -8.61 -10.22
CA PRO A 226 3.34 -9.38 -11.28
C PRO A 226 3.56 -8.59 -12.58
N GLU A 227 2.55 -7.83 -13.04
CA GLU A 227 2.67 -7.00 -14.24
C GLU A 227 3.63 -5.83 -14.03
N ALA A 228 3.54 -5.16 -12.87
CA ALA A 228 4.47 -4.10 -12.50
C ALA A 228 5.93 -4.62 -12.51
N ALA A 229 6.19 -5.78 -11.91
CA ALA A 229 7.50 -6.40 -11.89
C ALA A 229 8.00 -6.80 -13.29
N ARG A 230 7.12 -7.31 -14.17
CA ARG A 230 7.47 -7.60 -15.57
C ARG A 230 7.92 -6.35 -16.31
N THR A 231 7.21 -5.25 -16.12
CA THR A 231 7.53 -3.97 -16.76
C THR A 231 8.86 -3.43 -16.24
N VAL A 232 9.09 -3.44 -14.92
CA VAL A 232 10.37 -3.06 -14.31
C VAL A 232 11.54 -3.87 -14.89
N LEU A 233 11.41 -5.20 -14.98
CA LEU A 233 12.45 -6.06 -15.55
C LEU A 233 12.71 -5.76 -17.04
N SER A 234 11.67 -5.40 -17.79
CA SER A 234 11.80 -5.01 -19.20
C SER A 234 12.55 -3.68 -19.35
N VAL A 235 12.32 -2.72 -18.46
CA VAL A 235 13.09 -1.46 -18.42
C VAL A 235 14.55 -1.72 -18.05
N LEU A 236 14.84 -2.63 -17.12
CA LEU A 236 16.22 -3.01 -16.79
C LEU A 236 16.95 -3.68 -17.97
N ASP A 237 16.27 -4.51 -18.76
CA ASP A 237 16.83 -5.05 -20.02
C ASP A 237 17.15 -3.92 -21.01
N ALA A 238 16.23 -2.97 -21.18
CA ALA A 238 16.43 -1.82 -22.07
C ALA A 238 17.58 -0.93 -21.60
N PHE A 239 17.70 -0.69 -20.30
CA PHE A 239 18.84 0.01 -19.71
C PHE A 239 20.15 -0.73 -19.96
N LEU A 240 20.20 -2.04 -19.70
CA LEU A 240 21.38 -2.88 -19.96
C LEU A 240 21.80 -2.84 -21.44
N ALA A 241 20.83 -2.83 -22.36
CA ALA A 241 21.10 -2.75 -23.80
C ALA A 241 21.69 -1.38 -24.24
N ASN A 242 21.46 -0.32 -23.46
CA ASN A 242 21.99 1.02 -23.71
C ASN A 242 23.19 1.38 -22.82
N ALA A 243 23.56 0.53 -21.86
CA ALA A 243 24.74 0.71 -21.04
C ALA A 243 26.00 0.63 -21.93
N ASP A 244 26.93 1.55 -21.72
CA ASP A 244 28.18 1.58 -22.47
C ASP A 244 29.11 0.39 -22.10
N GLU A 245 30.18 0.22 -22.87
CA GLU A 245 31.15 -0.86 -22.68
C GLU A 245 31.88 -0.81 -21.33
N THR A 246 31.85 0.33 -20.63
CA THR A 246 32.47 0.48 -19.31
C THR A 246 31.52 0.08 -18.18
N LEU A 247 30.23 0.38 -18.29
CA LEU A 247 29.23 0.06 -17.27
C LEU A 247 28.68 -1.36 -17.39
N ALA A 248 28.37 -1.81 -18.61
CA ALA A 248 27.67 -3.09 -18.84
C ALA A 248 28.33 -4.31 -18.17
N PRO A 249 29.67 -4.46 -18.14
CA PRO A 249 30.33 -5.59 -17.47
C PRO A 249 30.15 -5.64 -15.94
N HIS A 250 29.76 -4.52 -15.33
CA HIS A 250 29.62 -4.37 -13.88
C HIS A 250 28.16 -4.51 -13.39
N LEU A 251 27.18 -4.50 -14.29
CA LEU A 251 25.78 -4.73 -13.95
C LEU A 251 25.54 -6.22 -13.63
N ASP A 252 24.76 -6.51 -12.59
CA ASP A 252 24.48 -7.88 -12.15
C ASP A 252 23.46 -8.58 -13.08
N THR A 253 23.93 -8.91 -14.28
CA THR A 253 23.16 -9.59 -15.32
C THR A 253 22.70 -10.99 -14.90
N ARG A 254 23.42 -11.63 -13.96
CA ARG A 254 23.02 -12.92 -13.40
C ARG A 254 21.79 -12.76 -12.51
N PHE A 255 21.75 -11.74 -11.66
CA PHE A 255 20.59 -11.48 -10.81
C PHE A 255 19.37 -11.06 -11.65
N LEU A 256 19.56 -10.21 -12.68
CA LEU A 256 18.50 -9.88 -13.62
C LEU A 256 17.93 -11.13 -14.33
N ALA A 257 18.80 -12.00 -14.85
CA ALA A 257 18.39 -13.23 -15.51
C ALA A 257 17.62 -14.16 -14.56
N TRP A 258 18.08 -14.31 -13.32
CA TRP A 258 17.38 -15.09 -12.30
C TRP A 258 16.01 -14.49 -11.97
N ALA A 259 15.90 -13.17 -11.80
CA ALA A 259 14.63 -12.50 -11.49
C ALA A 259 13.60 -12.72 -12.59
N LYS A 260 14.01 -12.61 -13.87
CA LYS A 260 13.16 -12.87 -15.04
C LYS A 260 12.67 -14.32 -15.09
N LEU A 261 13.55 -15.29 -14.88
CA LEU A 261 13.19 -16.71 -14.86
C LEU A 261 12.29 -17.08 -13.67
N SER A 262 12.41 -16.34 -12.57
CA SER A 262 11.66 -16.56 -11.33
C SER A 262 10.27 -15.94 -11.33
N LEU A 263 9.99 -15.00 -12.24
CA LEU A 263 8.71 -14.28 -12.27
C LEU A 263 7.53 -15.23 -12.53
N GLY A 264 6.48 -15.10 -11.72
CA GLY A 264 5.28 -15.95 -11.76
C GLY A 264 5.45 -17.32 -11.11
N THR A 265 6.67 -17.71 -10.69
CA THR A 265 6.93 -18.99 -10.02
C THR A 265 7.45 -18.81 -8.60
N LEU A 266 8.61 -18.17 -8.44
CA LEU A 266 9.21 -17.85 -7.15
C LEU A 266 8.96 -16.38 -6.77
N LEU A 267 9.07 -15.48 -7.76
CA LEU A 267 8.77 -14.07 -7.60
C LEU A 267 7.35 -13.80 -8.05
N PHE A 268 6.54 -13.21 -7.16
CA PHE A 268 5.13 -12.91 -7.41
C PHE A 268 4.37 -14.12 -7.95
N ALA A 269 4.59 -15.27 -7.30
CA ALA A 269 3.94 -16.53 -7.67
C ALA A 269 2.42 -16.36 -7.74
N GLU A 270 1.81 -16.99 -8.74
CA GLU A 270 0.37 -16.95 -8.94
C GLU A 270 -0.35 -17.40 -7.66
N ARG A 271 -1.24 -16.53 -7.18
CA ARG A 271 -2.07 -16.80 -6.00
C ARG A 271 -3.20 -17.75 -6.41
N ARG A 272 -2.91 -19.05 -6.53
CA ARG A 272 -3.96 -20.06 -6.68
C ARG A 272 -4.83 -20.05 -5.41
N ASN A 273 -6.15 -20.00 -5.60
CA ASN A 273 -7.16 -20.00 -4.53
C ASN A 273 -7.29 -18.69 -3.71
N VAL A 274 -7.11 -17.52 -4.32
CA VAL A 274 -7.32 -16.24 -3.60
C VAL A 274 -8.49 -15.46 -4.15
N LEU A 275 -9.54 -15.39 -3.32
CA LEU A 275 -10.57 -14.37 -3.36
C LEU A 275 -9.96 -13.03 -2.93
N VAL A 276 -10.07 -12.01 -3.79
CA VAL A 276 -9.87 -10.61 -3.39
C VAL A 276 -11.23 -9.94 -3.48
N ALA A 277 -11.77 -9.53 -2.33
CA ALA A 277 -12.97 -8.71 -2.25
C ALA A 277 -12.57 -7.30 -1.84
N ASP A 278 -12.87 -6.32 -2.69
CA ASP A 278 -12.77 -4.90 -2.35
C ASP A 278 -13.98 -4.53 -1.49
N VAL A 279 -13.86 -4.68 -0.17
CA VAL A 279 -14.91 -4.24 0.76
C VAL A 279 -14.78 -2.72 0.92
N PRO A 280 -15.77 -1.92 0.50
CA PRO A 280 -15.75 -0.49 0.79
C PRO A 280 -15.76 -0.25 2.31
N ILE A 281 -14.95 0.72 2.76
CA ILE A 281 -14.73 1.08 4.18
C ILE A 281 -16.02 1.61 4.85
N THR A 282 -17.06 1.92 4.09
CA THR A 282 -18.35 2.34 4.63
C THR A 282 -19.21 1.12 4.97
N SER A 283 -19.18 0.70 6.23
CA SER A 283 -20.12 -0.30 6.73
C SER A 283 -21.56 0.21 6.57
N PRO A 284 -22.47 -0.56 5.94
CA PRO A 284 -23.90 -0.23 5.93
C PRO A 284 -24.42 -0.12 7.37
N ARG A 285 -25.44 0.72 7.60
CA ARG A 285 -26.03 0.97 8.93
C ARG A 285 -27.29 0.16 9.18
N THR A 286 -27.94 -0.32 8.12
CA THR A 286 -29.11 -1.20 8.20
C THR A 286 -28.97 -2.39 7.26
N TYR A 287 -29.79 -3.43 7.48
CA TYR A 287 -29.85 -4.59 6.57
C TYR A 287 -30.35 -4.19 5.19
N GLU A 288 -31.27 -3.22 5.09
CA GLU A 288 -31.75 -2.69 3.82
C GLU A 288 -30.65 -1.93 3.06
N GLU A 289 -29.79 -1.16 3.75
CA GLU A 289 -28.61 -0.54 3.15
C GLU A 289 -27.60 -1.59 2.67
N PHE A 290 -27.41 -2.66 3.44
CA PHE A 290 -26.59 -3.81 3.04
C PHE A 290 -27.16 -4.52 1.80
N ARG A 291 -28.48 -4.71 1.72
CA ARG A 291 -29.14 -5.27 0.53
C ARG A 291 -29.01 -4.38 -0.70
N ALA A 292 -29.30 -3.08 -0.56
CA ALA A 292 -29.23 -2.13 -1.65
C ALA A 292 -27.81 -2.06 -2.25
N SER A 293 -26.78 -2.13 -1.40
CA SER A 293 -25.40 -2.17 -1.87
C SER A 293 -25.05 -3.44 -2.65
N LEU A 294 -25.62 -4.60 -2.31
CA LEU A 294 -25.48 -5.82 -3.11
C LEU A 294 -26.20 -5.73 -4.47
N GLU A 295 -27.38 -5.11 -4.51
CA GLU A 295 -28.18 -4.93 -5.73
C GLU A 295 -27.55 -3.94 -6.72
N ASP A 296 -26.85 -2.91 -6.22
CA ASP A 296 -26.12 -1.92 -7.01
C ASP A 296 -24.76 -2.43 -7.55
N GLY A 297 -24.44 -3.71 -7.34
CA GLY A 297 -23.18 -4.31 -7.76
C GLY A 297 -21.97 -3.90 -6.93
N THR A 298 -22.19 -3.29 -5.76
CA THR A 298 -21.12 -3.01 -4.80
C THR A 298 -20.75 -4.34 -4.14
N VAL A 299 -19.63 -4.92 -4.55
CA VAL A 299 -19.19 -6.24 -4.09
C VAL A 299 -18.79 -6.15 -2.62
N ILE A 300 -19.66 -6.60 -1.71
CA ILE A 300 -19.31 -6.75 -0.28
C ILE A 300 -18.62 -8.11 -0.02
N GLY A 301 -18.59 -8.98 -1.03
CA GLY A 301 -17.84 -10.23 -1.08
C GLY A 301 -18.61 -11.29 -1.86
N THR A 302 -18.07 -11.77 -2.97
CA THR A 302 -18.66 -12.86 -3.76
C THR A 302 -17.76 -14.08 -3.65
N ALA A 303 -18.21 -15.15 -3.00
CA ALA A 303 -17.50 -16.43 -3.01
C ALA A 303 -17.85 -17.19 -4.28
N PHE A 304 -16.90 -17.29 -5.21
CA PHE A 304 -16.97 -18.25 -6.30
C PHE A 304 -16.20 -19.49 -5.90
N VAL A 305 -16.91 -20.62 -5.81
CA VAL A 305 -16.31 -21.94 -5.94
C VAL A 305 -16.40 -22.26 -7.42
N GLU A 306 -15.26 -22.29 -8.13
CA GLU A 306 -15.23 -22.95 -9.43
C GLU A 306 -15.44 -24.45 -9.17
N ALA A 307 -16.67 -24.90 -9.38
CA ALA A 307 -16.92 -26.31 -9.62
C ALA A 307 -16.37 -26.60 -11.01
N ASP A 308 -15.24 -27.29 -11.07
CA ASP A 308 -14.76 -27.89 -12.30
C ASP A 308 -15.83 -28.87 -12.80
N GLU A 309 -16.57 -28.50 -13.85
CA GLU A 309 -17.61 -29.35 -14.45
C GLU A 309 -17.02 -30.66 -15.02
N GLU A 310 -15.70 -30.72 -15.22
CA GLU A 310 -14.98 -31.93 -15.61
C GLU A 310 -14.41 -32.72 -14.43
N ALA A 311 -14.54 -32.22 -13.19
CA ALA A 311 -14.11 -32.96 -12.01
C ALA A 311 -14.84 -34.32 -11.96
N PRO A 312 -14.10 -35.44 -11.81
CA PRO A 312 -14.71 -36.75 -11.81
C PRO A 312 -15.73 -36.83 -10.68
N ARG A 313 -17.00 -37.10 -11.04
CA ARG A 313 -18.07 -37.39 -10.09
C ARG A 313 -17.54 -38.38 -9.06
N ILE A 314 -17.51 -37.96 -7.80
CA ILE A 314 -16.93 -38.74 -6.70
C ILE A 314 -17.49 -40.18 -6.79
N PRO A 315 -16.66 -41.22 -6.89
CA PRO A 315 -17.14 -42.58 -7.00
C PRO A 315 -18.02 -42.91 -5.79
N TRP A 316 -19.23 -43.39 -6.06
CA TRP A 316 -20.18 -43.83 -5.04
C TRP A 316 -19.60 -45.05 -4.32
N TRP A 317 -19.34 -44.94 -3.00
CA TRP A 317 -18.86 -46.05 -2.17
C TRP A 317 -20.02 -46.69 -1.38
N PRO A 318 -20.30 -47.99 -1.57
CA PRO A 318 -21.51 -48.63 -1.03
C PRO A 318 -21.44 -49.08 0.44
N ASP A 319 -20.31 -48.91 1.15
CA ASP A 319 -20.10 -49.57 2.44
C ASP A 319 -20.34 -48.70 3.68
N HIS A 320 -20.62 -47.40 3.52
CA HIS A 320 -20.94 -46.53 4.65
C HIS A 320 -22.42 -46.51 5.00
N LYS A 321 -22.69 -46.65 6.30
CA LYS A 321 -24.04 -46.55 6.83
C LYS A 321 -24.44 -45.08 6.88
N ILE A 322 -24.96 -44.56 5.77
CA ILE A 322 -25.62 -43.24 5.74
C ILE A 322 -26.71 -43.26 6.81
N VAL A 323 -26.80 -42.19 7.61
CA VAL A 323 -27.86 -42.03 8.62
C VAL A 323 -29.07 -41.41 7.91
N PRO A 324 -30.12 -42.19 7.60
CA PRO A 324 -31.32 -41.62 6.97
C PRO A 324 -32.09 -40.76 7.98
N GLY A 325 -32.58 -39.61 7.51
CA GLY A 325 -33.38 -38.67 8.28
C GLY A 325 -32.66 -37.34 8.47
N THR A 326 -33.40 -36.24 8.34
CA THR A 326 -32.90 -34.89 8.61
C THR A 326 -33.28 -34.47 10.02
N LYS A 327 -32.30 -34.08 10.82
CA LYS A 327 -32.58 -33.43 12.11
C LYS A 327 -33.32 -32.12 11.88
N THR A 328 -34.31 -31.86 12.73
CA THR A 328 -34.96 -30.54 12.83
C THR A 328 -33.97 -29.49 13.36
N PRO A 329 -34.22 -28.18 13.13
CA PRO A 329 -33.40 -27.12 13.70
C PRO A 329 -33.23 -27.24 15.23
N ALA A 330 -34.29 -27.60 15.96
CA ALA A 330 -34.21 -27.83 17.40
C ALA A 330 -33.29 -29.00 17.78
N GLU A 331 -33.31 -30.09 17.01
CA GLU A 331 -32.41 -31.24 17.21
C GLU A 331 -30.96 -30.91 16.84
N LEU A 332 -30.74 -30.06 15.83
CA LEU A 332 -29.41 -29.57 15.46
C LEU A 332 -28.83 -28.64 16.51
N ARG A 333 -29.65 -27.75 17.06
CA ARG A 333 -29.27 -26.91 18.20
C ARG A 333 -28.89 -27.77 19.41
N ALA A 334 -29.75 -28.73 19.77
CA ALA A 334 -29.49 -29.65 20.87
C ALA A 334 -28.24 -30.50 20.61
N TRP A 335 -27.98 -30.88 19.35
CA TRP A 335 -26.73 -31.52 18.96
C TRP A 335 -25.54 -30.60 19.22
N LEU A 336 -25.57 -29.34 18.76
CA LEU A 336 -24.47 -28.38 18.93
C LEU A 336 -24.18 -28.12 20.43
N GLU A 337 -25.22 -27.84 21.22
CA GLU A 337 -25.14 -27.65 22.68
C GLU A 337 -24.69 -28.91 23.43
N GLY A 338 -25.01 -30.09 22.89
CA GLY A 338 -24.60 -31.37 23.45
C GLY A 338 -23.20 -31.80 23.00
N HIS A 339 -22.69 -31.28 21.88
CA HIS A 339 -21.44 -31.67 21.22
C HIS A 339 -20.25 -30.82 21.68
N LEU A 340 -20.50 -29.55 22.03
CA LEU A 340 -19.50 -28.57 22.43
C LEU A 340 -19.77 -28.02 23.84
N ASP A 341 -18.71 -27.53 24.49
CA ASP A 341 -18.87 -26.69 25.68
C ASP A 341 -19.12 -25.24 25.24
N LEU A 342 -20.38 -24.79 25.35
CA LEU A 342 -20.83 -23.50 24.82
C LEU A 342 -21.31 -22.56 25.93
N GLU A 343 -21.14 -21.27 25.68
CA GLU A 343 -21.78 -20.20 26.45
C GLU A 343 -22.62 -19.33 25.49
N PRO A 344 -23.86 -18.95 25.84
CA PRO A 344 -24.64 -18.02 25.03
C PRO A 344 -23.91 -16.68 24.84
N GLU A 345 -23.76 -16.24 23.60
CA GLU A 345 -23.18 -14.94 23.25
C GLU A 345 -24.30 -13.97 22.87
N PRO A 346 -24.36 -12.75 23.45
CA PRO A 346 -25.27 -11.72 22.98
C PRO A 346 -25.03 -11.41 21.50
N LEU A 347 -26.09 -11.24 20.71
CA LEU A 347 -25.95 -10.94 19.28
C LEU A 347 -25.25 -9.60 19.04
N GLU A 348 -25.27 -8.69 20.01
CA GLU A 348 -24.51 -7.43 20.00
C GLU A 348 -22.99 -7.67 20.01
N GLY A 349 -22.54 -8.83 20.51
CA GLY A 349 -21.15 -9.28 20.46
C GLY A 349 -20.76 -9.90 19.12
N VAL A 350 -21.71 -10.16 18.22
CA VAL A 350 -21.45 -10.69 16.88
C VAL A 350 -21.35 -9.54 15.88
N SER A 351 -20.36 -9.64 14.98
CA SER A 351 -20.23 -8.69 13.86
C SER A 351 -21.55 -8.57 13.08
N GLN A 352 -22.07 -7.35 12.96
CA GLN A 352 -23.29 -7.07 12.20
C GLN A 352 -23.17 -7.51 10.73
N ALA A 353 -21.99 -7.34 10.13
CA ALA A 353 -21.72 -7.80 8.76
C ALA A 353 -21.88 -9.32 8.63
N ARG A 354 -21.45 -10.09 9.64
CA ARG A 354 -21.61 -11.54 9.69
C ARG A 354 -23.08 -11.95 9.78
N LEU A 355 -23.85 -11.29 10.66
CA LEU A 355 -25.29 -11.51 10.78
C LEU A 355 -26.04 -11.19 9.48
N TRP A 356 -25.71 -10.08 8.82
CA TRP A 356 -26.35 -9.69 7.56
C TRP A 356 -25.98 -10.60 6.39
N ALA A 357 -24.72 -11.03 6.29
CA ALA A 357 -24.31 -12.01 5.30
C ALA A 357 -25.08 -13.33 5.47
N MET A 358 -25.23 -13.81 6.70
CA MET A 358 -26.00 -15.03 6.99
C MET A 358 -27.49 -14.87 6.66
N ARG A 359 -28.11 -13.74 7.03
CA ARG A 359 -29.50 -13.42 6.64
C ARG A 359 -29.69 -13.46 5.14
N HIS A 360 -28.80 -12.80 4.40
CA HIS A 360 -28.87 -12.74 2.94
C HIS A 360 -28.70 -14.11 2.29
N ASN A 361 -27.79 -14.95 2.78
CA ASN A 361 -27.58 -16.31 2.27
C ASN A 361 -28.82 -17.20 2.47
N ILE A 362 -29.48 -17.08 3.62
CA ILE A 362 -30.72 -17.82 3.90
C ILE A 362 -31.86 -17.30 3.03
N GLU A 363 -31.99 -15.98 2.90
CA GLU A 363 -33.03 -15.34 2.08
C GLU A 363 -32.92 -15.75 0.61
N THR A 364 -31.73 -15.66 0.03
CA THR A 364 -31.48 -16.02 -1.37
C THR A 364 -31.55 -17.53 -1.61
N GLY A 365 -31.03 -18.34 -0.68
CA GLY A 365 -30.98 -19.79 -0.83
C GLY A 365 -32.32 -20.48 -0.60
N LEU A 366 -33.15 -19.97 0.31
CA LEU A 366 -34.42 -20.60 0.70
C LEU A 366 -35.66 -19.80 0.27
N GLY A 367 -35.51 -18.58 -0.24
CA GLY A 367 -36.63 -17.71 -0.60
C GLY A 367 -37.46 -17.25 0.60
N ILE A 368 -36.84 -17.16 1.78
CA ILE A 368 -37.48 -16.73 3.03
C ILE A 368 -37.12 -15.25 3.28
N ASP A 369 -38.05 -14.45 3.80
CA ASP A 369 -37.72 -13.07 4.17
C ASP A 369 -36.66 -13.04 5.28
N GLY A 370 -35.49 -12.47 4.97
CA GLY A 370 -34.36 -12.40 5.90
C GLY A 370 -34.64 -11.59 7.17
N SER A 371 -35.67 -10.74 7.17
CA SER A 371 -36.07 -9.92 8.32
C SER A 371 -36.78 -10.72 9.42
N ASP A 372 -37.42 -11.84 9.08
CA ASP A 372 -38.15 -12.72 10.01
C ASP A 372 -37.23 -13.78 10.67
N LEU A 373 -35.96 -13.84 10.29
CA LEU A 373 -35.01 -14.83 10.79
C LEU A 373 -34.57 -14.53 12.22
N GLU A 374 -34.58 -15.57 13.06
CA GLU A 374 -34.17 -15.50 14.46
C GLU A 374 -32.83 -16.22 14.66
N PHE A 375 -31.88 -15.55 15.31
CA PHE A 375 -30.52 -16.06 15.48
C PHE A 375 -30.20 -16.32 16.95
N VAL A 376 -29.34 -17.30 17.16
CA VAL A 376 -28.63 -17.53 18.43
C VAL A 376 -27.14 -17.59 18.15
N ALA A 377 -26.34 -16.99 19.01
CA ALA A 377 -24.89 -17.09 18.97
C ALA A 377 -24.37 -17.79 20.22
N TYR A 378 -23.35 -18.60 20.02
CA TYR A 378 -22.64 -19.29 21.09
C TYR A 378 -21.15 -19.01 20.99
N ARG A 379 -20.55 -18.70 22.14
CA ARG A 379 -19.11 -18.73 22.32
C ARG A 379 -18.67 -20.18 22.57
N ILE A 380 -17.74 -20.65 21.76
CA ILE A 380 -17.10 -21.95 21.93
C ILE A 380 -16.00 -21.80 22.98
N LEU A 381 -16.16 -22.44 24.14
CA LEU A 381 -15.25 -22.27 25.26
C LEU A 381 -13.91 -23.00 25.02
N PRO A 382 -12.78 -22.48 25.53
CA PRO A 382 -11.46 -23.12 25.40
C PRO A 382 -11.28 -24.29 26.38
N THR A 383 -12.06 -25.34 26.20
CA THR A 383 -11.99 -26.57 27.00
C THR A 383 -11.20 -27.66 26.26
N GLU A 384 -10.73 -28.68 26.99
CA GLU A 384 -10.07 -29.85 26.40
C GLU A 384 -10.97 -30.54 25.34
N ARG A 385 -12.29 -30.53 25.58
CA ARG A 385 -13.28 -31.07 24.66
C ARG A 385 -13.34 -30.29 23.34
N ASN A 386 -13.25 -28.97 23.40
CA ASN A 386 -13.35 -28.11 22.23
C ASN A 386 -12.01 -27.86 21.52
N ALA A 387 -10.89 -28.29 22.11
CA ALA A 387 -9.55 -28.07 21.57
C ALA A 387 -9.40 -28.41 20.06
N PRO A 388 -9.96 -29.53 19.54
CA PRO A 388 -9.87 -29.86 18.12
C PRO A 388 -10.54 -28.85 17.18
N TYR A 389 -11.41 -27.98 17.68
CA TYR A 389 -12.13 -26.99 16.89
C TYR A 389 -11.53 -25.58 16.99
N LEU A 390 -10.63 -25.36 17.95
CA LEU A 390 -10.02 -24.06 18.21
C LEU A 390 -8.65 -23.90 17.55
N GLU A 391 -7.96 -25.01 17.27
CA GLU A 391 -6.65 -25.01 16.58
C GLU A 391 -6.75 -24.52 15.13
N ASP A 392 -7.91 -24.72 14.48
CA ASP A 392 -8.14 -24.40 13.07
C ASP A 392 -8.79 -23.04 12.83
N VAL A 393 -9.08 -22.25 13.88
CA VAL A 393 -9.72 -20.95 13.72
C VAL A 393 -8.69 -19.94 13.21
N PRO A 394 -8.87 -19.36 12.00
CA PRO A 394 -7.91 -18.41 11.45
C PRO A 394 -7.76 -17.19 12.37
N GLN A 395 -6.56 -16.99 12.92
CA GLN A 395 -6.22 -15.79 13.70
C GLN A 395 -6.03 -14.61 12.74
N ASN A 396 -7.13 -14.05 12.25
CA ASN A 396 -7.11 -13.01 11.21
C ASN A 396 -6.94 -11.58 11.76
N CYS A 397 -6.72 -11.39 13.07
CA CYS A 397 -6.58 -10.06 13.67
C CYS A 397 -5.35 -9.94 14.57
N VAL A 398 -4.65 -8.80 14.46
CA VAL A 398 -3.58 -8.39 15.38
C VAL A 398 -4.24 -7.90 16.67
N GLY A 399 -4.36 -8.79 17.67
CA GLY A 399 -5.04 -8.51 18.93
C GLY A 399 -5.19 -9.78 19.78
N GLU A 400 -5.90 -9.67 20.90
CA GLU A 400 -6.36 -10.86 21.63
C GLU A 400 -7.20 -11.73 20.67
N PRO A 401 -6.99 -13.06 20.65
CA PRO A 401 -7.72 -13.94 19.73
C PRO A 401 -9.22 -13.77 19.95
N GLU A 402 -9.95 -13.39 18.89
CA GLU A 402 -11.40 -13.31 18.96
C GLU A 402 -11.97 -14.68 19.37
N PRO A 403 -12.97 -14.70 20.27
CA PRO A 403 -13.59 -15.96 20.66
C PRO A 403 -14.21 -16.64 19.44
N ALA A 404 -14.04 -17.96 19.33
CA ALA A 404 -14.70 -18.72 18.28
C ALA A 404 -16.22 -18.70 18.51
N ILE A 405 -16.97 -18.14 17.55
CA ILE A 405 -18.43 -18.00 17.63
C ILE A 405 -19.12 -18.93 16.64
N ALA A 406 -20.05 -19.73 17.15
CA ALA A 406 -21.05 -20.46 16.36
C ALA A 406 -22.34 -19.65 16.30
N LEU A 407 -22.75 -19.24 15.09
CA LEU A 407 -23.97 -18.49 14.85
C LEU A 407 -24.98 -19.38 14.14
N MET A 408 -26.19 -19.52 14.67
CA MET A 408 -27.22 -20.40 14.12
C MET A 408 -28.53 -19.66 13.94
N GLU A 409 -29.22 -19.91 12.83
CA GLU A 409 -30.59 -19.46 12.59
C GLU A 409 -31.59 -20.56 13.04
N LEU A 410 -32.55 -20.17 13.87
CA LEU A 410 -33.40 -21.08 14.65
C LEU A 410 -34.49 -21.76 13.83
N GLY A 411 -35.00 -21.11 12.77
CA GLY A 411 -36.09 -21.63 11.94
C GLY A 411 -35.65 -22.64 10.88
N THR A 412 -34.43 -22.49 10.36
CA THR A 412 -33.89 -23.25 9.22
C THR A 412 -32.82 -24.23 9.62
N GLY A 413 -32.17 -24.01 10.77
CA GLY A 413 -30.98 -24.78 11.17
C GLY A 413 -29.75 -24.43 10.35
N PHE A 414 -29.73 -23.27 9.67
CA PHE A 414 -28.52 -22.78 9.03
C PHE A 414 -27.52 -22.36 10.10
N VAL A 415 -26.24 -22.68 9.90
CA VAL A 415 -25.16 -22.35 10.85
C VAL A 415 -23.96 -21.74 10.13
N ASP A 416 -23.35 -20.75 10.77
CA ASP A 416 -22.06 -20.19 10.44
C ASP A 416 -21.06 -20.58 11.54
N LEU A 417 -20.09 -21.41 11.16
CA LEU A 417 -19.06 -21.98 12.03
C LEU A 417 -17.67 -21.57 11.51
N GLN A 418 -16.84 -21.00 12.39
CA GLN A 418 -15.48 -20.57 12.03
C GLN A 418 -14.48 -21.74 11.93
N CYS A 419 -14.86 -22.92 12.41
CA CYS A 419 -14.04 -24.13 12.34
C CYS A 419 -14.55 -25.04 11.19
N PRO A 420 -13.75 -25.28 10.14
CA PRO A 420 -14.14 -26.15 9.02
C PRO A 420 -14.51 -27.55 9.49
N ARG A 421 -13.71 -28.14 10.40
CA ARG A 421 -13.98 -29.47 10.97
C ARG A 421 -15.36 -29.54 11.62
N LEU A 422 -15.68 -28.58 12.48
CA LEU A 422 -16.98 -28.52 13.15
C LEU A 422 -18.13 -28.36 12.14
N PHE A 423 -17.90 -27.58 11.07
CA PHE A 423 -18.86 -27.44 9.98
C PHE A 423 -19.13 -28.77 9.27
N HIS A 424 -18.09 -29.53 8.92
CA HIS A 424 -18.25 -30.87 8.35
C HIS A 424 -19.02 -31.81 9.31
N GLU A 425 -18.67 -31.82 10.60
CA GLU A 425 -19.38 -32.63 11.61
C GLU A 425 -20.86 -32.23 11.72
N TYR A 426 -21.17 -30.93 11.65
CA TYR A 426 -22.54 -30.41 11.69
C TYR A 426 -23.36 -30.85 10.47
N VAL A 427 -22.80 -30.73 9.26
CA VAL A 427 -23.48 -31.17 8.01
C VAL A 427 -23.77 -32.67 8.06
N VAL A 428 -22.82 -33.48 8.54
CA VAL A 428 -23.05 -34.93 8.71
C VAL A 428 -24.09 -35.20 9.81
N ALA A 429 -24.07 -34.46 10.91
CA ALA A 429 -25.06 -34.61 11.98
C ALA A 429 -26.48 -34.24 11.53
N ARG A 430 -26.63 -33.28 10.62
CA ARG A 430 -27.90 -32.91 10.00
C ARG A 430 -28.53 -34.07 9.25
N GLY A 431 -27.72 -34.92 8.62
CA GLY A 431 -28.18 -36.05 7.84
C GLY A 431 -28.79 -35.63 6.51
N VAL A 432 -29.38 -36.61 5.81
CA VAL A 432 -30.00 -36.43 4.49
C VAL A 432 -31.40 -37.01 4.51
N SER A 433 -32.31 -36.41 3.74
CA SER A 433 -33.69 -36.87 3.71
C SER A 433 -33.82 -38.18 2.93
N HIS A 434 -34.95 -38.86 3.09
CA HIS A 434 -35.23 -40.07 2.31
C HIS A 434 -35.34 -39.77 0.81
N GLU A 435 -35.84 -38.57 0.48
CA GLU A 435 -35.91 -38.06 -0.90
C GLU A 435 -34.51 -37.81 -1.46
N ASP A 436 -33.63 -37.14 -0.72
CA ASP A 436 -32.23 -36.91 -1.14
C ASP A 436 -31.51 -38.24 -1.43
N LEU A 437 -31.75 -39.26 -0.61
CA LEU A 437 -31.21 -40.61 -0.80
C LEU A 437 -31.78 -41.33 -2.03
N THR A 438 -33.09 -41.18 -2.27
CA THR A 438 -33.80 -41.85 -3.36
C THR A 438 -33.46 -41.21 -4.71
N GLU A 439 -33.43 -39.88 -4.74
CA GLU A 439 -33.27 -39.08 -5.95
C GLU A 439 -31.81 -38.69 -6.22
N LYS A 440 -30.91 -38.90 -5.25
CA LYS A 440 -29.49 -38.55 -5.32
C LYS A 440 -29.27 -37.06 -5.61
N THR A 441 -29.97 -36.23 -4.85
CA THR A 441 -29.95 -34.77 -4.97
C THR A 441 -28.57 -34.18 -4.66
N VAL A 442 -28.41 -32.88 -4.91
CA VAL A 442 -27.20 -32.14 -4.52
C VAL A 442 -26.94 -32.20 -3.02
N ASN A 443 -27.98 -32.26 -2.17
CA ASN A 443 -27.82 -32.38 -0.72
C ASN A 443 -27.16 -33.70 -0.31
N LEU A 444 -27.44 -34.80 -1.04
CA LEU A 444 -26.74 -36.06 -0.82
C LEU A 444 -25.26 -35.95 -1.19
N GLN A 445 -24.95 -35.28 -2.30
CA GLN A 445 -23.57 -35.07 -2.74
C GLN A 445 -22.78 -34.23 -1.73
N ASP A 446 -23.39 -33.15 -1.25
CA ASP A 446 -22.85 -32.27 -0.22
C ASP A 446 -22.56 -33.04 1.07
N TYR A 447 -23.55 -33.79 1.58
CA TYR A 447 -23.36 -34.67 2.75
C TYR A 447 -22.19 -35.64 2.58
N LEU A 448 -22.08 -36.30 1.41
CA LEU A 448 -21.01 -37.27 1.15
C LEU A 448 -19.64 -36.60 1.06
N PHE A 449 -19.57 -35.38 0.53
CA PHE A 449 -18.36 -34.57 0.53
C PHE A 449 -17.90 -34.28 1.95
N HIS A 450 -18.81 -33.75 2.79
CA HIS A 450 -18.51 -33.43 4.18
C HIS A 450 -18.12 -34.67 5.01
N LEU A 451 -18.80 -35.81 4.80
CA LEU A 451 -18.45 -37.08 5.43
C LEU A 451 -17.03 -37.51 5.06
N ARG A 452 -16.66 -37.40 3.78
CA ARG A 452 -15.32 -37.76 3.31
C ARG A 452 -14.24 -36.85 3.91
N SER A 453 -14.48 -35.55 4.00
CA SER A 453 -13.55 -34.59 4.61
C SER A 453 -13.24 -34.92 6.07
N LEU A 454 -14.15 -35.60 6.79
CA LEU A 454 -13.91 -36.06 8.16
C LEU A 454 -13.09 -37.35 8.24
N GLU A 455 -13.08 -38.16 7.20
CA GLU A 455 -12.46 -39.49 7.18
C GLU A 455 -11.02 -39.47 6.66
N ASP A 456 -10.67 -38.49 5.82
CA ASP A 456 -9.33 -38.31 5.29
C ASP A 456 -8.71 -36.99 5.81
N PRO A 457 -8.06 -37.00 6.99
CA PRO A 457 -7.43 -35.80 7.55
C PRO A 457 -6.20 -35.32 6.75
N GLY A 458 -5.86 -35.97 5.63
CA GLY A 458 -4.65 -35.74 4.84
C GLY A 458 -4.77 -34.73 3.68
N TRP A 459 -5.95 -34.15 3.41
CA TRP A 459 -6.07 -33.05 2.47
C TRP A 459 -5.68 -31.72 3.14
N LYS A 460 -4.36 -31.49 3.24
CA LYS A 460 -3.76 -30.16 3.41
C LYS A 460 -3.41 -29.55 2.06
#